data_AF-Q1D7H3-F1
#
_entry.id   AF-Q1D7H3-F1
#
_cell.length_a   1.000
_cell.length_b   1.000
_cell.length_c   1.000
_cell.angle_alpha   90.00
_cell.angle_beta   90.00
_cell.angle_gamma   90.00
#
_symmetry.space_group_name_H-M   'P 1'
#
loop_
_entity.id
_entity.type
_entity.pdbx_description
1 polymer ?
#
loop_
_entity_poly.entity_id
_entity_poly.type
_entity_poly.pdbx_seq_one_letter_code
_entity_poly.pdbx_strand_id
1 'polypeptide(L)'
;MPKLAEEHLAKKVRALVIPAYDYSRTERVKVALVSALSQGAFKEGDLVLCMTGKVGRAPDTLMQTRIGGSLDDRVAIEGVKLGDEFNSQVVDALIQLALQIGQEGFEGHPIGTIITIGAHNTVMEKSRQMTINPFQGLSEAERNVLDPKIREAIKNFSVLDGAFVIREDGVVLAAGRYLSAADEAVKIPLGLGARHAAAAGMTSTTGCIALVVSQTSGAVRLFKGGNIVLELHQTARRT
;
A
#
# COMPACT_ATOMS: atom_id res chain seq x y z
N MET A 1 22.07 32.37 18.77
CA MET A 1 21.11 31.32 18.34
C MET A 1 19.71 31.91 18.44
N PRO A 2 18.62 31.32 17.90
CA PRO A 2 17.27 31.85 18.17
C PRO A 2 17.01 31.85 19.68
N LYS A 3 16.54 33.00 20.19
CA LYS A 3 16.36 33.33 21.62
C LYS A 3 15.64 32.23 22.43
N LEU A 4 14.67 31.56 21.81
CA LEU A 4 13.90 30.47 22.42
C LEU A 4 14.75 29.21 22.70
N ALA A 5 15.69 28.86 21.81
CA ALA A 5 16.55 27.70 22.02
C ALA A 5 17.51 27.93 23.20
N GLU A 6 18.03 29.15 23.34
CA GLU A 6 18.90 29.55 24.46
C GLU A 6 18.13 29.52 25.79
N GLU A 7 16.88 29.99 25.81
CA GLU A 7 16.00 29.91 26.99
C GLU A 7 15.71 28.46 27.42
N HIS A 8 15.51 27.55 26.46
CA HIS A 8 15.31 26.14 26.76
C HIS A 8 16.58 25.44 27.24
N LEU A 9 17.74 25.74 26.64
CA LEU A 9 19.04 25.24 27.09
C LEU A 9 19.36 25.73 28.51
N ALA A 10 19.06 27.00 28.83
CA ALA A 10 19.22 27.55 30.17
C ALA A 10 18.35 26.84 31.22
N LYS A 11 17.19 26.31 30.81
CA LYS A 11 16.29 25.48 31.63
C LYS A 11 16.68 24.00 31.66
N LYS A 12 17.86 23.64 31.15
CA LYS A 12 18.36 22.25 31.01
C LYS A 12 17.46 21.35 30.14
N VAL A 13 16.66 21.96 29.26
CA VAL A 13 15.88 21.23 28.24
C VAL A 13 16.75 21.10 27.00
N ARG A 14 16.84 19.90 26.43
CA ARG A 14 17.52 19.70 25.14
C ARG A 14 16.77 20.50 24.07
N ALA A 15 17.46 21.39 23.38
CA ALA A 15 16.90 22.19 22.32
C ALA A 15 17.77 22.06 21.06
N LEU A 16 17.11 22.01 19.90
CA LEU A 16 17.74 22.02 18.60
C LEU A 16 17.10 23.11 17.74
N VAL A 17 17.88 23.65 16.82
CA VAL A 17 17.42 24.67 15.88
C VAL A 17 17.21 24.01 14.53
N ILE A 18 16.01 24.13 13.98
CA ILE A 18 15.72 23.76 12.60
C ILE A 18 15.81 24.99 11.70
N PRO A 19 16.11 24.83 10.40
CA PRO A 19 16.15 25.95 9.46
C PRO A 19 14.84 26.74 9.41
N ALA A 20 14.91 28.05 9.21
CA ALA A 20 13.73 28.92 9.20
C ALA A 20 13.12 29.00 7.80
N TYR A 21 12.29 28.01 7.44
CA TYR A 21 11.47 28.01 6.23
C TYR A 21 9.98 27.88 6.58
N ASP A 22 9.11 28.19 5.62
CA ASP A 22 7.67 27.99 5.75
C ASP A 22 7.31 26.51 5.53
N TYR A 23 7.43 25.71 6.60
CA TYR A 23 7.09 24.29 6.57
C TYR A 23 5.62 24.06 6.91
N SER A 24 5.02 23.08 6.24
CA SER A 24 3.81 22.45 6.76
C SER A 24 4.06 21.82 8.14
N ARG A 25 3.00 21.56 8.91
CA ARG A 25 3.12 20.96 10.24
C ARG A 25 3.91 19.64 10.22
N THR A 26 3.63 18.79 9.24
CA THR A 26 4.28 17.48 9.07
C THR A 26 5.74 17.62 8.66
N GLU A 27 6.06 18.50 7.70
CA GLU A 27 7.45 18.75 7.27
C GLU A 27 8.29 19.31 8.41
N ARG A 28 7.73 20.22 9.22
CA ARG A 28 8.42 20.76 10.39
C ARG A 28 8.79 19.65 11.37
N VAL A 29 7.88 18.74 11.62
CA VAL A 29 8.13 17.56 12.48
C VAL A 29 9.21 16.68 11.86
N LYS A 30 9.16 16.39 10.56
CA LYS A 30 10.17 15.59 9.86
C LYS A 30 11.57 16.22 9.97
N VAL A 31 11.71 17.51 9.67
CA VAL A 31 12.99 18.23 9.77
C VAL A 31 13.50 18.25 11.21
N ALA A 32 12.61 18.44 12.19
CA ALA A 32 12.99 18.39 13.60
C ALA A 32 13.49 17.01 14.03
N LEU A 33 12.83 15.93 13.60
CA LEU A 33 13.23 14.55 13.89
C LEU A 33 14.57 14.20 13.23
N VAL A 34 14.78 14.59 11.98
CA VAL A 34 16.05 14.37 11.26
C VAL A 34 17.21 15.10 11.96
N SER A 35 17.00 16.36 12.35
CA SER A 35 18.01 17.14 13.09
C SER A 35 18.27 16.60 14.50
N ALA A 36 17.26 16.03 15.16
CA ALA A 36 17.41 15.39 16.46
C ALA A 36 18.17 14.07 16.36
N LEU A 37 17.89 13.28 15.31
CA LEU A 37 18.55 12.02 14.99
C LEU A 37 20.04 12.22 14.72
N SER A 38 20.41 13.23 13.93
CA SER A 38 21.83 13.52 13.64
C SER A 38 22.63 13.91 14.88
N GLN A 39 21.96 14.35 15.94
CA GLN A 39 22.56 14.68 17.24
C GLN A 39 22.46 13.53 18.25
N GLY A 40 22.01 12.34 17.83
CA GLY A 40 21.86 11.17 18.71
C GLY A 40 20.80 11.35 19.79
N ALA A 41 19.81 12.21 19.58
CA ALA A 41 18.75 12.46 20.56
C ALA A 41 17.81 11.26 20.77
N PHE A 42 17.73 10.38 19.77
CA PHE A 42 16.86 9.20 19.74
C PHE A 42 17.63 7.95 19.32
N LYS A 43 17.12 6.79 19.71
CA LYS A 43 17.56 5.46 19.28
C LYS A 43 16.53 4.82 18.35
N GLU A 44 16.99 3.89 17.54
CA GLU A 44 16.10 3.03 16.75
C GLU A 44 15.10 2.31 17.67
N GLY A 45 13.83 2.30 17.27
CA GLY A 45 12.71 1.77 18.03
C GLY A 45 12.02 2.78 18.97
N ASP A 46 12.61 3.94 19.26
CA ASP A 46 12.02 4.93 20.17
C ASP A 46 10.66 5.41 19.67
N LEU A 47 9.69 5.48 20.58
CA LEU A 47 8.38 6.08 20.30
C LEU A 47 8.41 7.57 20.66
N VAL A 48 8.15 8.42 19.68
CA VAL A 48 8.26 9.88 19.81
C VAL A 48 6.89 10.52 19.60
N LEU A 49 6.50 11.37 20.55
CA LEU A 49 5.31 12.22 20.46
C LEU A 49 5.74 13.64 20.08
N CYS A 50 5.30 14.10 18.93
CA CYS A 50 5.59 15.42 18.39
C CYS A 50 4.40 16.34 18.62
N MET A 51 4.67 17.51 19.20
CA MET A 51 3.70 18.61 19.33
C MET A 51 4.09 19.74 18.38
N THR A 52 3.17 20.17 17.53
CA THR A 52 3.41 21.23 16.56
C THR A 52 2.20 22.16 16.42
N GLY A 53 2.44 23.36 15.91
CA GLY A 53 1.42 24.40 15.72
C GLY A 53 1.95 25.53 14.86
N LYS A 54 1.11 26.53 14.57
CA LYS A 54 1.57 27.73 13.85
C LYS A 54 2.53 28.54 14.73
N VAL A 55 3.54 29.13 14.11
CA VAL A 55 4.51 29.99 14.81
C VAL A 55 3.76 31.14 15.48
N GLY A 56 4.07 31.41 16.75
CA GLY A 56 3.39 32.44 17.55
C GLY A 56 2.03 32.04 18.12
N ARG A 57 1.60 30.78 17.97
CA ARG A 57 0.39 30.24 18.60
C ARG A 57 0.72 29.01 19.45
N ALA A 58 -0.20 28.65 20.34
CA ALA A 58 -0.11 27.40 21.07
C ALA A 58 -0.08 26.21 20.10
N PRO A 59 0.64 25.12 20.44
CA PRO A 59 0.58 23.87 19.69
C PRO A 59 -0.88 23.40 19.58
N ASP A 60 -1.29 23.03 18.36
CA ASP A 60 -2.66 22.60 18.05
C ASP A 60 -2.71 21.17 17.52
N THR A 61 -1.55 20.53 17.34
CA THR A 61 -1.41 19.24 16.69
C THR A 61 -0.46 18.33 17.46
N LEU A 62 -0.87 17.08 17.64
CA LEU A 62 -0.09 15.98 18.21
C LEU A 62 0.11 14.89 17.14
N MET A 63 1.33 14.38 17.01
CA MET A 63 1.69 13.31 16.07
C MET A 63 2.57 12.29 16.79
N GLN A 64 2.33 10.99 16.59
CA GLN A 64 3.14 9.92 17.16
C GLN A 64 3.92 9.23 16.04
N THR A 65 5.21 8.96 16.26
CA THR A 65 6.09 8.31 15.29
C THR A 65 7.10 7.39 15.98
N ARG A 66 7.67 6.43 15.24
CA ARG A 66 8.72 5.54 15.72
C ARG A 66 10.03 5.82 14.99
N ILE A 67 11.11 5.99 15.73
CA ILE A 67 12.45 6.29 15.19
C ILE A 67 13.07 5.02 14.61
N GLY A 68 13.65 5.11 13.40
CA GLY A 68 14.28 3.97 12.73
C GLY A 68 13.29 2.94 12.19
N GLY A 69 11.99 3.24 12.18
CA GLY A 69 11.05 2.51 11.33
C GLY A 69 11.27 2.93 9.87
N SER A 70 11.36 1.97 8.96
CA SER A 70 11.33 2.28 7.53
C SER A 70 10.03 2.98 7.15
N LEU A 71 10.16 4.02 6.33
CA LEU A 71 9.16 4.82 5.60
C LEU A 71 7.70 4.29 5.65
N ASP A 72 6.82 5.16 6.13
CA ASP A 72 5.37 5.06 6.35
C ASP A 72 4.45 4.64 5.17
N ASP A 73 4.96 3.95 4.15
CA ASP A 73 4.13 3.20 3.19
C ASP A 73 4.24 1.67 3.39
N ARG A 74 5.17 1.21 4.25
CA ARG A 74 5.41 -0.22 4.55
C ARG A 74 4.76 -0.71 5.84
N VAL A 75 4.35 0.19 6.74
CA VAL A 75 3.85 -0.16 8.09
C VAL A 75 2.50 -0.90 8.06
N ALA A 76 1.76 -0.79 6.96
CA ALA A 76 0.59 -1.62 6.71
C ALA A 76 0.93 -3.09 6.34
N ILE A 77 2.12 -3.33 5.79
CA ILE A 77 2.47 -4.59 5.11
C ILE A 77 3.28 -5.51 6.04
N GLU A 78 4.16 -4.97 6.90
CA GLU A 78 5.02 -5.78 7.79
C GLU A 78 4.28 -6.50 8.93
N GLY A 79 3.04 -6.12 9.24
CA GLY A 79 2.19 -6.85 10.19
C GLY A 79 1.57 -8.13 9.61
N VAL A 80 1.55 -8.27 8.28
CA VAL A 80 0.92 -9.40 7.60
C VAL A 80 2.02 -10.39 7.18
N LYS A 81 2.20 -11.45 7.97
CA LYS A 81 3.05 -12.58 7.56
C LYS A 81 2.41 -13.29 6.35
N LEU A 82 2.78 -12.85 5.16
CA LEU A 82 2.28 -13.41 3.90
C LEU A 82 2.91 -14.77 3.56
N GLY A 83 4.05 -15.12 4.18
CA GLY A 83 4.80 -16.34 3.90
C GLY A 83 6.10 -16.04 3.18
N ASP A 84 7.12 -16.89 3.35
CA ASP A 84 8.46 -16.70 2.79
C ASP A 84 8.49 -16.95 1.26
N GLU A 85 7.43 -17.54 0.72
CA GLU A 85 7.26 -17.81 -0.71
C GLU A 85 6.97 -16.55 -1.54
N PHE A 86 6.59 -15.43 -0.92
CA PHE A 86 6.27 -14.19 -1.62
C PHE A 86 7.44 -13.21 -1.55
N ASN A 87 7.87 -12.69 -2.71
CA ASN A 87 8.85 -11.62 -2.74
C ASN A 87 8.25 -10.32 -2.16
N SER A 88 8.78 -9.83 -1.05
CA SER A 88 8.29 -8.63 -0.36
C SER A 88 8.31 -7.38 -1.25
N GLN A 89 9.31 -7.24 -2.13
CA GLN A 89 9.39 -6.11 -3.06
C GLN A 89 8.25 -6.13 -4.08
N VAL A 90 7.85 -7.32 -4.54
CA VAL A 90 6.75 -7.52 -5.49
C VAL A 90 5.42 -7.19 -4.82
N VAL A 91 5.19 -7.71 -3.61
CA VAL A 91 3.98 -7.44 -2.84
C VAL A 91 3.84 -5.95 -2.54
N ASP A 92 4.90 -5.30 -2.05
CA ASP A 92 4.94 -3.86 -1.80
C ASP A 92 4.58 -3.08 -3.07
N ALA A 93 5.22 -3.41 -4.19
CA ALA A 93 4.99 -2.74 -5.47
C ALA A 93 3.53 -2.87 -5.95
N LEU A 94 2.90 -4.02 -5.71
CA LEU A 94 1.51 -4.29 -6.09
C LEU A 94 0.49 -3.64 -5.14
N ILE A 95 0.79 -3.53 -3.85
CA ILE A 95 -0.04 -2.78 -2.90
C ILE A 95 -0.04 -1.30 -3.27
N GLN A 96 1.14 -0.73 -3.56
CA GLN A 96 1.26 0.66 -4.01
C GLN A 96 0.51 0.90 -5.32
N LEU A 97 0.64 -0.01 -6.28
CA LEU A 97 -0.13 0.05 -7.52
C LEU A 97 -1.65 -0.01 -7.27
N ALA A 98 -2.11 -0.90 -6.39
CA ALA A 98 -3.52 -1.02 -6.05
C ALA A 98 -4.07 0.26 -5.37
N LEU A 99 -3.28 0.89 -4.49
CA LEU A 99 -3.62 2.18 -3.89
C LEU A 99 -3.73 3.27 -4.95
N GLN A 100 -2.78 3.32 -5.88
CA GLN A 100 -2.79 4.26 -6.99
C GLN A 100 -4.03 4.08 -7.87
N ILE A 101 -4.38 2.83 -8.23
CA ILE A 101 -5.59 2.50 -9.00
C ILE A 101 -6.83 2.95 -8.24
N GLY A 102 -6.90 2.70 -6.93
CA GLY A 102 -8.00 3.15 -6.11
C GLY A 102 -8.15 4.67 -6.13
N GLN A 103 -7.03 5.40 -6.02
CA GLN A 103 -7.01 6.86 -5.84
C GLN A 103 -7.25 7.63 -7.13
N GLU A 104 -6.70 7.15 -8.23
CA GLU A 104 -6.74 7.83 -9.52
C GLU A 104 -7.82 7.26 -10.45
N GLY A 105 -8.13 5.97 -10.31
CA GLY A 105 -8.95 5.27 -11.29
C GLY A 105 -8.30 5.25 -12.67
N PHE A 106 -9.12 5.33 -13.71
CA PHE A 106 -8.68 5.51 -15.11
C PHE A 106 -9.44 6.67 -15.72
N GLU A 107 -8.71 7.63 -16.31
CA GLU A 107 -9.30 8.85 -16.86
C GLU A 107 -10.27 9.54 -15.88
N GLY A 108 -9.96 9.50 -14.58
CA GLY A 108 -10.77 10.09 -13.51
C GLY A 108 -11.98 9.28 -13.08
N HIS A 109 -12.23 8.11 -13.69
CA HIS A 109 -13.34 7.24 -13.35
C HIS A 109 -12.89 6.15 -12.35
N PRO A 110 -13.64 5.92 -11.26
CA PRO A 110 -13.32 4.86 -10.32
C PRO A 110 -13.34 3.48 -10.97
N ILE A 111 -12.30 2.67 -10.69
CA ILE A 111 -12.15 1.32 -11.20
C ILE A 111 -11.93 0.34 -10.06
N GLY A 112 -12.58 -0.81 -10.15
CA GLY A 112 -12.29 -1.96 -9.30
C GLY A 112 -11.51 -3.01 -10.06
N THR A 113 -10.47 -3.55 -9.43
CA THR A 113 -9.60 -4.56 -10.03
C THR A 113 -9.29 -5.67 -9.03
N ILE A 114 -8.86 -6.83 -9.53
CA ILE A 114 -8.35 -7.95 -8.73
C ILE A 114 -6.94 -8.28 -9.23
N ILE A 115 -5.99 -8.41 -8.31
CA ILE A 115 -4.63 -8.84 -8.62
C ILE A 115 -4.33 -10.06 -7.75
N THR A 116 -4.15 -11.22 -8.37
CA THR A 116 -3.72 -12.45 -7.69
C THR A 116 -2.20 -12.60 -7.76
N ILE A 117 -1.59 -13.07 -6.67
CA ILE A 117 -0.14 -13.24 -6.53
C ILE A 117 0.15 -14.66 -6.04
N GLY A 118 1.04 -15.37 -6.74
CA GLY A 118 1.45 -16.73 -6.39
C GLY A 118 0.44 -17.82 -6.78
N ALA A 119 0.82 -19.09 -6.57
CA ALA A 119 0.06 -20.29 -6.94
C ALA A 119 -0.50 -20.25 -8.37
N HIS A 120 0.27 -19.64 -9.28
CA HIS A 120 -0.21 -19.22 -10.58
C HIS A 120 -0.77 -20.36 -11.44
N ASN A 121 -0.18 -21.55 -11.38
CA ASN A 121 -0.68 -22.73 -12.10
C ASN A 121 -2.13 -23.04 -11.71
N THR A 122 -2.40 -23.16 -10.41
CA THR A 122 -3.74 -23.46 -9.89
C THR A 122 -4.72 -22.31 -10.15
N VAL A 123 -4.28 -21.05 -10.05
CA VAL A 123 -5.12 -19.88 -10.39
C VAL A 123 -5.48 -19.89 -11.88
N MET A 124 -4.55 -20.24 -12.76
CA MET A 124 -4.79 -20.36 -14.20
C MET A 124 -5.76 -21.49 -14.52
N GLU A 125 -5.62 -22.65 -13.87
CA GLU A 125 -6.53 -23.79 -13.99
C GLU A 125 -7.95 -23.48 -13.49
N LYS A 126 -8.06 -22.74 -12.38
CA LYS A 126 -9.35 -22.35 -11.77
C LYS A 126 -9.90 -21.01 -12.29
N SER A 127 -9.44 -20.55 -13.45
CA SER A 127 -9.97 -19.35 -14.09
C SER A 127 -10.23 -19.59 -15.57
N ARG A 128 -10.91 -18.65 -16.23
CA ARG A 128 -11.04 -18.64 -17.71
C ARG A 128 -10.74 -17.26 -18.31
N GLN A 129 -10.21 -17.23 -19.53
CA GLN A 129 -9.84 -15.99 -20.22
C GLN A 129 -11.13 -15.32 -20.68
N MET A 130 -11.36 -14.06 -20.31
CA MET A 130 -12.54 -13.32 -20.77
C MET A 130 -12.26 -12.45 -21.99
N THR A 131 -11.06 -11.88 -22.06
CA THR A 131 -10.65 -10.93 -23.10
C THR A 131 -9.21 -11.18 -23.53
N ILE A 132 -8.70 -10.42 -24.49
CA ILE A 132 -7.29 -10.50 -24.92
C ILE A 132 -6.37 -10.27 -23.72
N ASN A 133 -5.36 -11.13 -23.57
CA ASN A 133 -4.31 -10.94 -22.58
C ASN A 133 -3.21 -10.03 -23.17
N PRO A 134 -3.07 -8.78 -22.70
CA PRO A 134 -2.09 -7.84 -23.26
C PRO A 134 -0.63 -8.20 -22.89
N PHE A 135 -0.42 -9.10 -21.93
CA PHE A 135 0.91 -9.58 -21.54
C PHE A 135 1.32 -10.87 -22.25
N GLN A 136 0.50 -11.34 -23.20
CA GLN A 136 0.78 -12.52 -24.00
C GLN A 136 1.85 -12.22 -25.06
N GLY A 137 2.82 -13.11 -25.20
CA GLY A 137 3.91 -12.97 -26.19
C GLY A 137 5.09 -12.11 -25.75
N LEU A 138 5.00 -11.44 -24.60
CA LEU A 138 6.12 -10.75 -23.96
C LEU A 138 7.01 -11.74 -23.20
N SER A 139 8.32 -11.48 -23.19
CA SER A 139 9.23 -12.25 -22.34
C SER A 139 8.95 -11.98 -20.85
N GLU A 140 9.39 -12.87 -19.97
CA GLU A 140 9.20 -12.69 -18.52
C GLU A 140 9.84 -11.40 -17.98
N ALA A 141 11.00 -11.03 -18.53
CA ALA A 141 11.70 -9.80 -18.16
C ALA A 141 10.91 -8.53 -18.56
N GLU A 142 10.21 -8.58 -19.69
CA GLU A 142 9.41 -7.47 -20.23
C GLU A 142 8.02 -7.34 -19.59
N ARG A 143 7.67 -8.22 -18.64
CA ARG A 143 6.36 -8.20 -17.96
C ARG A 143 6.48 -8.38 -16.45
N ASN A 144 7.59 -7.94 -15.87
CA ASN A 144 7.78 -7.98 -14.42
C ASN A 144 7.31 -6.68 -13.76
N VAL A 145 6.53 -6.77 -12.69
CA VAL A 145 5.94 -5.62 -11.98
C VAL A 145 6.95 -4.74 -11.23
N LEU A 146 8.19 -5.19 -11.08
CA LEU A 146 9.25 -4.34 -10.56
C LEU A 146 9.64 -3.25 -11.56
N ASP A 147 9.36 -3.43 -12.86
CA ASP A 147 9.47 -2.36 -13.85
C ASP A 147 8.28 -1.38 -13.69
N PRO A 148 8.52 -0.08 -13.42
CA PRO A 148 7.47 0.94 -13.37
C PRO A 148 6.57 0.99 -14.61
N LYS A 149 7.10 0.72 -15.81
CA LYS A 149 6.32 0.73 -17.06
C LYS A 149 5.25 -0.36 -17.06
N ILE A 150 5.56 -1.51 -16.47
CA ILE A 150 4.62 -2.63 -16.36
C ILE A 150 3.54 -2.32 -15.33
N ARG A 151 3.87 -1.63 -14.25
CA ARG A 151 2.86 -1.15 -13.30
C ARG A 151 1.88 -0.15 -13.93
N GLU A 152 2.39 0.80 -14.71
CA GLU A 152 1.53 1.71 -15.50
C GLU A 152 0.67 0.95 -16.51
N ALA A 153 1.23 -0.07 -17.17
CA ALA A 153 0.45 -0.94 -18.07
C ALA A 153 -0.67 -1.68 -17.32
N ILE A 154 -0.39 -2.28 -16.16
CA ILE A 154 -1.42 -2.95 -15.33
C ILE A 154 -2.52 -1.97 -14.92
N LYS A 155 -2.16 -0.75 -14.51
CA LYS A 155 -3.13 0.30 -14.19
C LYS A 155 -4.01 0.62 -15.39
N ASN A 156 -3.42 0.85 -16.56
CA ASN A 156 -4.17 1.15 -17.78
C ASN A 156 -5.07 -0.02 -18.20
N PHE A 157 -4.61 -1.26 -18.04
CA PHE A 157 -5.40 -2.45 -18.32
C PHE A 157 -6.37 -2.84 -17.20
N SER A 158 -6.40 -2.12 -16.07
CA SER A 158 -7.36 -2.40 -14.99
C SER A 158 -8.81 -2.04 -15.38
N VAL A 159 -8.99 -1.35 -16.51
CA VAL A 159 -10.29 -1.18 -17.19
C VAL A 159 -10.87 -2.49 -17.70
N LEU A 160 -10.02 -3.51 -17.93
CA LEU A 160 -10.47 -4.82 -18.39
C LEU A 160 -11.19 -5.54 -17.27
N ASP A 161 -12.27 -6.25 -17.60
CA ASP A 161 -12.97 -7.06 -16.62
C ASP A 161 -12.20 -8.35 -16.30
N GLY A 162 -12.20 -8.73 -15.02
CA GLY A 162 -11.47 -9.88 -14.50
C GLY A 162 -10.24 -9.52 -13.67
N ALA A 163 -9.43 -10.54 -13.39
CA ALA A 163 -8.25 -10.46 -12.54
C ALA A 163 -6.95 -10.48 -13.34
N PHE A 164 -5.92 -9.88 -12.74
CA PHE A 164 -4.53 -10.11 -13.09
C PHE A 164 -4.01 -11.35 -12.35
N VAL A 165 -3.18 -12.15 -13.03
CA VAL A 165 -2.48 -13.29 -12.45
C VAL A 165 -0.99 -13.02 -12.51
N ILE A 166 -0.38 -12.89 -11.33
CA ILE A 166 1.03 -12.53 -11.17
C ILE A 166 1.73 -13.61 -10.37
N ARG A 167 2.91 -14.03 -10.84
CA ARG A 167 3.75 -15.00 -10.13
C ARG A 167 4.41 -14.33 -8.92
N GLU A 168 4.80 -15.13 -7.94
CA GLU A 168 5.43 -14.70 -6.69
C GLU A 168 6.72 -13.86 -6.86
N ASP A 169 7.38 -13.97 -8.01
CA ASP A 169 8.57 -13.18 -8.42
C ASP A 169 8.23 -11.92 -9.23
N GLY A 170 6.94 -11.62 -9.42
CA GLY A 170 6.46 -10.40 -10.06
C GLY A 170 6.18 -10.50 -11.55
N VAL A 171 6.32 -11.67 -12.18
CA VAL A 171 5.98 -11.86 -13.60
C VAL A 171 4.46 -11.87 -13.80
N VAL A 172 3.95 -10.94 -14.63
CA VAL A 172 2.54 -10.89 -15.02
C VAL A 172 2.27 -11.94 -16.09
N LEU A 173 1.40 -12.91 -15.76
CA LEU A 173 1.08 -14.02 -16.66
C LEU A 173 -0.16 -13.72 -17.50
N ALA A 174 -1.17 -13.10 -16.88
CA ALA A 174 -2.42 -12.77 -17.55
C ALA A 174 -3.11 -11.54 -16.96
N ALA A 175 -3.87 -10.85 -17.80
CA ALA A 175 -4.94 -9.94 -17.40
C ALA A 175 -6.29 -10.45 -17.91
N GLY A 176 -7.39 -9.97 -17.34
CA GLY A 176 -8.74 -10.26 -17.83
C GLY A 176 -9.22 -11.69 -17.55
N ARG A 177 -8.85 -12.23 -16.38
CA ARG A 177 -9.22 -13.59 -15.95
C ARG A 177 -10.49 -13.60 -15.12
N TYR A 178 -11.48 -14.38 -15.54
CA TYR A 178 -12.61 -14.71 -14.66
C TYR A 178 -12.16 -15.75 -13.65
N LEU A 179 -12.12 -15.40 -12.37
CA LEU A 179 -11.80 -16.33 -11.29
C LEU A 179 -13.05 -17.15 -10.95
N SER A 180 -13.01 -18.46 -11.17
CA SER A 180 -14.09 -19.35 -10.80
C SER A 180 -14.06 -19.56 -9.28
N ALA A 181 -14.84 -18.78 -8.54
CA ALA A 181 -15.00 -18.97 -7.09
C ALA A 181 -15.76 -20.29 -6.87
N ALA A 182 -15.04 -21.33 -6.42
CA ALA A 182 -15.58 -22.68 -6.35
C ALA A 182 -16.08 -23.09 -4.96
N ASP A 183 -16.30 -22.17 -4.02
CA ASP A 183 -16.72 -22.57 -2.67
C ASP A 183 -17.76 -21.62 -2.06
N GLU A 184 -18.95 -22.16 -1.79
CA GLU A 184 -20.05 -21.49 -1.08
C GLU A 184 -19.71 -21.20 0.39
N ALA A 185 -18.64 -21.81 0.93
CA ALA A 185 -18.26 -21.75 2.34
C ALA A 185 -17.51 -20.47 2.75
N VAL A 186 -17.12 -19.60 1.81
CA VAL A 186 -16.35 -18.39 2.14
C VAL A 186 -17.26 -17.30 2.70
N LYS A 187 -17.16 -17.06 4.01
CA LYS A 187 -17.89 -16.00 4.70
C LYS A 187 -17.29 -14.63 4.37
N ILE A 188 -17.91 -13.95 3.43
CA ILE A 188 -17.52 -12.58 3.07
C ILE A 188 -18.34 -11.60 3.92
N PRO A 189 -17.72 -10.59 4.54
CA PRO A 189 -18.45 -9.51 5.20
C PRO A 189 -19.55 -8.90 4.31
N LEU A 190 -20.69 -8.60 4.92
CA LEU A 190 -21.81 -7.93 4.24
C LEU A 190 -21.34 -6.59 3.63
N GLY A 191 -21.79 -6.29 2.41
CA GLY A 191 -21.44 -5.06 1.69
C GLY A 191 -20.26 -5.19 0.70
N LEU A 192 -19.64 -6.36 0.58
CA LEU A 192 -18.59 -6.62 -0.40
C LEU A 192 -19.15 -7.31 -1.66
N GLY A 193 -18.84 -6.75 -2.83
CA GLY A 193 -19.35 -7.21 -4.13
C GLY A 193 -18.61 -8.39 -4.74
N ALA A 194 -19.01 -8.79 -5.95
CA ALA A 194 -18.54 -10.00 -6.66
C ALA A 194 -17.00 -10.14 -6.76
N ARG A 195 -16.25 -9.04 -6.93
CA ARG A 195 -14.78 -9.08 -7.00
C ARG A 195 -14.14 -9.53 -5.69
N HIS A 196 -14.71 -9.13 -4.55
CA HIS A 196 -14.25 -9.58 -3.24
C HIS A 196 -14.55 -11.07 -3.05
N ALA A 197 -15.70 -11.53 -3.54
CA ALA A 197 -16.05 -12.95 -3.48
C ALA A 197 -15.15 -13.84 -4.33
N ALA A 198 -14.84 -13.38 -5.54
CA ALA A 198 -13.89 -14.01 -6.42
C ALA A 198 -12.50 -14.15 -5.75
N ALA A 199 -11.98 -13.06 -5.16
CA ALA A 199 -10.69 -13.07 -4.47
C ALA A 199 -10.69 -13.98 -3.23
N ALA A 200 -11.74 -13.92 -2.41
CA ALA A 200 -11.84 -14.74 -1.22
C ALA A 200 -11.92 -16.24 -1.57
N GLY A 201 -12.74 -16.62 -2.55
CA GLY A 201 -12.83 -18.01 -3.03
C GLY A 201 -11.56 -18.52 -3.72
N MET A 202 -10.86 -17.65 -4.45
CA MET A 202 -9.60 -18.04 -5.09
C MET A 202 -8.50 -18.29 -4.06
N THR A 203 -8.35 -17.38 -3.09
CA THR A 203 -7.31 -17.49 -2.05
C THR A 203 -7.59 -18.61 -1.05
N SER A 204 -8.85 -19.01 -0.83
CA SER A 204 -9.18 -20.15 0.05
C SER A 204 -8.84 -21.51 -0.56
N THR A 205 -8.74 -21.61 -1.89
CA THR A 205 -8.60 -22.91 -2.58
C THR A 205 -7.31 -23.09 -3.38
N THR A 206 -6.41 -22.11 -3.43
CA THR A 206 -5.17 -22.17 -4.24
C THR A 206 -3.88 -21.85 -3.49
N GLY A 207 -3.94 -21.18 -2.34
CA GLY A 207 -2.74 -20.69 -1.65
C GLY A 207 -2.17 -19.39 -2.22
N CYS A 208 -2.78 -18.82 -3.27
CA CYS A 208 -2.45 -17.47 -3.70
C CYS A 208 -2.90 -16.44 -2.65
N ILE A 209 -2.38 -15.22 -2.77
CA ILE A 209 -2.98 -14.03 -2.16
C ILE A 209 -3.65 -13.18 -3.24
N ALA A 210 -4.57 -12.30 -2.85
CA ALA A 210 -5.27 -11.45 -3.80
C ALA A 210 -5.49 -10.04 -3.27
N LEU A 211 -5.12 -9.03 -4.04
CA LEU A 211 -5.46 -7.64 -3.81
C LEU A 211 -6.74 -7.29 -4.56
N VAL A 212 -7.66 -6.62 -3.88
CA VAL A 212 -8.92 -6.14 -4.46
C VAL A 212 -9.02 -4.64 -4.25
N VAL A 213 -9.23 -3.90 -5.34
CA VAL A 213 -9.57 -2.48 -5.30
C VAL A 213 -11.08 -2.33 -5.43
N SER A 214 -11.70 -1.64 -4.48
CA SER A 214 -13.12 -1.32 -4.51
C SER A 214 -13.40 -0.22 -5.51
N GLN A 215 -14.24 -0.50 -6.52
CA GLN A 215 -14.68 0.50 -7.49
C GLN A 215 -15.45 1.67 -6.84
N THR A 216 -16.21 1.40 -5.77
CA THR A 216 -17.08 2.41 -5.14
C THR A 216 -16.35 3.27 -4.12
N SER A 217 -15.43 2.68 -3.35
CA SER A 217 -14.76 3.37 -2.24
C SER A 217 -13.29 3.66 -2.49
N GLY A 218 -12.69 3.06 -3.52
CA GLY A 218 -11.25 3.12 -3.77
C GLY A 218 -10.41 2.43 -2.69
N ALA A 219 -11.03 1.74 -1.73
CA ALA A 219 -10.35 0.98 -0.68
C ALA A 219 -9.66 -0.26 -1.27
N VAL A 220 -8.50 -0.60 -0.73
CA VAL A 220 -7.68 -1.74 -1.12
C VAL A 220 -7.72 -2.79 -0.03
N ARG A 221 -7.98 -4.04 -0.39
CA ARG A 221 -8.01 -5.18 0.55
C ARG A 221 -7.12 -6.30 0.07
N LEU A 222 -6.35 -6.90 0.97
CA LEU A 222 -5.56 -8.10 0.72
C LEU A 222 -6.26 -9.31 1.33
N PHE A 223 -6.52 -10.31 0.49
CA PHE A 223 -7.09 -11.60 0.85
C PHE A 223 -6.00 -12.67 0.90
N LYS A 224 -6.04 -13.50 1.95
CA LYS A 224 -5.23 -14.71 2.10
C LYS A 224 -6.06 -15.80 2.77
N GLY A 225 -6.09 -16.99 2.19
CA GLY A 225 -6.85 -18.11 2.73
C GLY A 225 -8.35 -17.80 2.93
N GLY A 226 -8.95 -17.00 2.04
CA GLY A 226 -10.35 -16.58 2.12
C GLY A 226 -10.66 -15.45 3.10
N ASN A 227 -9.67 -14.94 3.83
CA ASN A 227 -9.86 -13.89 4.83
C ASN A 227 -9.19 -12.59 4.40
N ILE A 228 -9.76 -11.44 4.80
CA ILE A 228 -9.11 -10.14 4.67
C ILE A 228 -8.04 -10.05 5.75
N VAL A 229 -6.78 -9.90 5.34
CA VAL A 229 -5.64 -9.77 6.26
C VAL A 229 -5.05 -8.36 6.25
N LEU A 230 -5.42 -7.53 5.28
CA LEU A 230 -5.10 -6.11 5.21
C LEU A 230 -6.25 -5.34 4.59
N GLU A 231 -6.57 -4.17 5.15
CA GLU A 231 -7.52 -3.23 4.59
C GLU A 231 -6.96 -1.80 4.67
N LEU A 232 -6.92 -1.13 3.53
CA LEU A 232 -6.40 0.22 3.37
C LEU A 232 -7.47 1.11 2.77
N HIS A 233 -7.82 2.16 3.50
CA HIS A 233 -8.72 3.19 3.03
C HIS A 233 -7.95 4.39 2.53
N GLN A 234 -8.53 5.09 1.56
CA GLN A 234 -8.03 6.39 1.17
C GLN A 234 -8.23 7.36 2.34
N THR A 235 -7.15 8.00 2.79
CA THR A 235 -7.28 9.19 3.62
C THR A 235 -7.86 10.27 2.72
N ALA A 236 -9.09 10.71 3.02
CA ALA A 236 -9.88 11.59 2.16
C ALA A 236 -9.07 12.75 1.54
N ARG A 237 -9.28 13.00 0.25
CA ARG A 237 -8.84 14.25 -0.41
C ARG A 237 -9.42 15.42 0.39
N ARG A 238 -8.56 16.28 0.93
CA ARG A 238 -8.97 17.65 1.26
C ARG A 238 -9.32 18.32 -0.05
N THR A 239 -10.61 18.50 -0.29
CA THR A 239 -11.18 19.44 -1.26
C THR A 239 -10.69 20.86 -0.96
#